data_AF-A0A915DXT1-F1
#
_entry.id   AF-A0A915DXT1-F1
#
_cell.length_a   1.000
_cell.length_b   1.000
_cell.length_c   1.000
_cell.angle_alpha   90.00
_cell.angle_beta   90.00
_cell.angle_gamma   90.00
#
_symmetry.space_group_name_H-M   'P 1'
#
loop_
_entity.id
_entity.type
_entity.pdbx_description
1 polymer ?
#
loop_
_entity_poly.entity_id
_entity_poly.type
_entity_poly.pdbx_seq_one_letter_code
_entity_poly.pdbx_strand_id
1 'polypeptide(L)'
;MVEEQSEIMIAQHISQMKKHGGGLTLDFAKKQVDYLAVTAHFVNDNWKLVDMVLLFTPFPSCTKKTSENVRLLVVEELEKLGIGSVNLKKLFITTDEGSNLAKLGGSMHQICMSHLGSTIAKRSTKPYKNSCLSEEEKNACLEVSSGLCCLEN
;
A
#
# COMPACT_ATOMS: atom_id res chain seq x y z
N MET A 1 0.14 -16.39 28.78
CA MET A 1 1.20 -17.25 28.20
C MET A 1 1.32 -17.11 26.67
N VAL A 2 0.25 -17.22 25.87
CA VAL A 2 0.36 -17.10 24.39
C VAL A 2 0.62 -15.66 23.93
N GLU A 3 -0.08 -14.67 24.51
CA GLU A 3 0.10 -13.25 24.18
C GLU A 3 1.51 -12.75 24.52
N GLU A 4 1.99 -13.10 25.72
CA GLU A 4 3.33 -12.73 26.22
C GLU A 4 4.46 -13.28 25.32
N GLN A 5 4.33 -14.51 24.81
CA GLN A 5 5.29 -15.05 23.85
C GLN A 5 5.24 -14.33 22.50
N SER A 6 4.07 -13.86 22.08
CA SER A 6 3.93 -13.09 20.83
C SER A 6 4.58 -11.71 20.94
N GLU A 7 4.44 -11.04 22.09
CA GLU A 7 5.03 -9.72 22.34
C GLU A 7 6.55 -9.79 22.38
N ILE A 8 7.10 -10.84 23.01
CA ILE A 8 8.54 -11.10 23.04
C ILE A 8 9.08 -11.32 21.62
N MET A 9 8.38 -12.09 20.79
CA MET A 9 8.78 -12.30 19.39
C MET A 9 8.73 -11.00 18.58
N ILE A 10 7.67 -10.19 18.72
CA ILE A 10 7.55 -8.90 18.01
C ILE A 10 8.69 -7.97 18.42
N ALA A 11 8.99 -7.87 19.72
CA ALA A 11 10.09 -7.04 20.22
C ALA A 11 11.46 -7.47 19.66
N GLN A 12 11.70 -8.79 19.56
CA GLN A 12 12.92 -9.33 18.95
C GLN A 12 13.02 -8.97 17.46
N HIS A 13 11.95 -9.11 16.69
CA HIS A 13 11.95 -8.74 15.28
C HIS A 13 12.13 -7.23 15.06
N ILE A 14 11.49 -6.39 15.89
CA ILE A 14 11.71 -4.95 15.87
C ILE A 14 13.17 -4.60 16.18
N SER A 15 13.80 -5.30 17.14
CA SER A 15 15.22 -5.14 17.45
C SER A 15 16.11 -5.47 16.23
N GLN A 16 15.83 -6.57 15.54
CA GLN A 16 16.56 -6.96 14.33
C GLN A 16 16.37 -5.96 13.19
N MET A 17 15.14 -5.47 12.98
CA MET A 17 14.85 -4.42 12.01
C MET A 17 15.63 -3.13 12.33
N LYS A 18 15.73 -2.74 13.61
CA LYS A 18 16.52 -1.58 14.05
C LYS A 18 18.02 -1.77 13.81
N LYS A 19 18.53 -3.00 13.94
CA LYS A 19 19.95 -3.36 13.74
C LYS A 19 20.35 -3.37 12.27
N HIS A 20 19.58 -4.02 11.41
CA HIS A 20 19.93 -4.27 10.00
C HIS A 20 19.33 -3.26 9.03
N GLY A 21 18.43 -2.41 9.53
CA GLY A 21 17.58 -1.60 8.68
C GLY A 21 16.42 -2.41 8.12
N GLY A 22 15.39 -1.70 7.65
CA GLY A 22 14.19 -2.31 7.12
C GLY A 22 13.19 -1.28 6.64
N GLY A 23 12.08 -1.78 6.12
CA GLY A 23 10.96 -0.98 5.67
C GLY A 23 9.64 -1.47 6.24
N LEU A 24 8.65 -0.58 6.18
CA LEU A 24 7.27 -0.86 6.54
C LEU A 24 6.40 -0.72 5.28
N THR A 25 5.52 -1.68 5.05
CA THR A 25 4.40 -1.49 4.11
C THR A 25 3.15 -1.17 4.93
N LEU A 26 2.50 -0.05 4.59
CA LEU A 26 1.24 0.36 5.19
C LEU A 26 0.15 0.21 4.14
N ASP A 27 -0.82 -0.67 4.42
CA ASP A 27 -1.93 -0.94 3.52
C ASP A 27 -3.26 -0.58 4.18
N PHE A 28 -4.18 -0.04 3.37
CA PHE A 28 -5.58 0.11 3.73
C PHE A 28 -6.45 -0.79 2.86
N ALA A 29 -6.87 -1.91 3.44
CA ALA A 29 -7.87 -2.76 2.82
C ALA A 29 -9.29 -2.18 3.04
N LYS A 30 -10.02 -1.97 1.94
CA LYS A 30 -11.46 -1.64 1.99
C LYS A 30 -12.30 -2.92 1.97
N LYS A 31 -12.92 -3.25 3.11
CA LYS A 31 -14.09 -4.16 3.16
C LYS A 31 -15.29 -3.39 3.73
N GLN A 32 -16.04 -3.96 4.68
CA GLN A 32 -17.11 -3.25 5.40
C GLN A 32 -16.57 -2.15 6.33
N VAL A 33 -15.32 -2.29 6.78
CA VAL A 33 -14.56 -1.31 7.56
C VAL A 33 -13.19 -1.15 6.88
N ASP A 34 -12.64 0.06 6.91
CA ASP A 34 -11.27 0.35 6.48
C ASP A 34 -10.30 -0.20 7.55
N TYR A 35 -9.33 -1.04 7.18
CA TYR A 35 -8.33 -1.56 8.12
C TYR A 35 -6.94 -1.06 7.76
N LEU A 36 -6.16 -0.62 8.76
CA LEU A 36 -4.74 -0.38 8.62
C LEU A 36 -3.97 -1.68 8.92
N ALA A 37 -3.23 -2.16 7.93
CA ALA A 37 -2.27 -3.24 8.10
C ALA A 37 -0.85 -2.66 8.04
N VAL A 38 0.00 -3.03 9.00
CA VAL A 38 1.43 -2.69 8.99
C VAL A 38 2.23 -3.97 8.96
N THR A 39 3.07 -4.10 7.92
CA THR A 39 4.00 -5.22 7.78
C THR A 39 5.42 -4.70 7.77
N ALA A 40 6.28 -5.29 8.59
CA ALA A 40 7.71 -5.02 8.59
C ALA A 40 8.45 -5.96 7.65
N HIS A 41 9.45 -5.40 7.00
CA HIS A 41 10.33 -6.08 6.05
C HIS A 41 11.77 -5.76 6.43
N PHE A 42 12.55 -6.78 6.80
CA PHE A 42 13.96 -6.60 7.16
C PHE A 42 14.76 -7.87 6.89
N VAL A 43 16.08 -7.74 6.93
CA VAL A 43 17.01 -8.87 6.83
C VAL A 43 17.45 -9.25 8.23
N ASN A 44 17.40 -10.55 8.57
CA ASN A 44 17.87 -11.05 9.87
C ASN A 44 19.38 -11.35 9.87
N ASP A 45 19.92 -11.76 11.02
CA ASP A 45 21.34 -12.12 11.17
C ASP A 45 21.79 -13.26 10.24
N ASN A 46 20.84 -14.06 9.72
CA ASN A 46 21.09 -15.16 8.79
C ASN A 46 20.94 -14.74 7.32
N TRP A 47 20.92 -13.44 7.02
CA TRP A 47 20.73 -12.91 5.67
C TRP A 47 19.43 -13.35 4.99
N LYS A 48 18.40 -13.69 5.78
CA LYS A 48 17.07 -14.02 5.27
C LYS A 48 16.16 -12.81 5.36
N LEU A 49 15.42 -12.55 4.29
CA LEU A 49 14.30 -11.62 4.30
C LEU A 49 13.23 -12.17 5.24
N VAL A 50 12.77 -11.32 6.15
CA VAL A 50 11.66 -11.57 7.05
C VAL A 50 10.57 -10.56 6.76
N ASP A 51 9.38 -11.07 6.46
CA ASP A 51 8.13 -10.34 6.39
C ASP A 51 7.26 -10.70 7.60
N MET A 52 6.80 -9.69 8.33
CA MET A 52 5.99 -9.90 9.53
C MET A 52 4.90 -8.85 9.66
N VAL A 53 3.65 -9.29 9.80
CA VAL A 53 2.54 -8.40 10.16
C VAL A 53 2.73 -7.97 11.61
N LEU A 54 2.98 -6.67 11.80
CA LEU A 54 3.18 -6.08 13.12
C LEU A 54 1.85 -5.75 13.79
N LEU A 55 0.90 -5.21 13.02
CA LEU A 55 -0.42 -4.86 13.52
C LEU A 55 -1.46 -4.88 12.40
N PHE A 56 -2.70 -5.10 12.84
CA PHE A 56 -3.89 -4.99 12.02
C PHE A 56 -4.97 -4.31 12.85
N THR A 57 -5.26 -3.05 12.56
CA THR A 57 -6.19 -2.24 13.36
C THR A 57 -7.32 -1.65 12.51
N PRO A 58 -8.58 -1.68 12.97
CA PRO A 58 -9.67 -1.01 12.26
C PRO A 58 -9.48 0.51 12.29
N PHE A 59 -9.76 1.18 11.18
CA PHE A 59 -9.89 2.63 11.16
C PHE A 59 -11.19 3.03 11.87
N PRO A 60 -11.18 4.04 12.77
CA PRO A 60 -12.36 4.42 13.53
C PRO A 60 -13.54 4.82 12.63
N SER A 61 -14.68 4.15 12.79
CA SER A 61 -15.86 4.32 11.92
C SER A 61 -16.50 5.71 11.99
N CYS A 62 -16.38 6.39 13.14
CA CYS A 62 -16.91 7.73 13.36
C CYS A 62 -15.98 8.84 12.85
N THR A 63 -14.81 8.50 12.33
CA THR A 63 -13.77 9.45 11.94
C THR A 63 -13.69 9.53 10.42
N LYS A 64 -13.65 10.74 9.87
CA LYS A 64 -13.37 10.91 8.44
C LYS A 64 -11.94 10.45 8.15
N LYS A 65 -11.76 9.57 7.17
CA LYS A 65 -10.44 9.14 6.70
C LYS A 65 -9.77 10.27 5.91
N THR A 66 -9.21 11.24 6.60
CA THR A 66 -8.35 12.32 6.06
C THR A 66 -6.88 11.94 6.19
N SER A 67 -5.97 12.65 5.50
CA SER A 67 -4.52 12.43 5.63
C SER A 67 -4.01 12.61 7.04
N GLU A 68 -4.51 13.62 7.75
CA GLU A 68 -4.09 13.86 9.14
C GLU A 68 -4.57 12.77 10.09
N ASN A 69 -5.83 12.33 9.97
CA ASN A 69 -6.36 11.26 10.83
C ASN A 69 -5.67 9.92 10.57
N VAL A 70 -5.34 9.63 9.31
CA VAL A 70 -4.54 8.46 8.96
C VAL A 70 -3.14 8.55 9.53
N ARG A 71 -2.51 9.74 9.46
CA ARG A 71 -1.18 9.98 10.03
C ARG A 71 -1.17 9.75 11.54
N LEU A 72 -2.14 10.32 12.26
CA LEU A 72 -2.28 10.17 13.70
C LEU A 72 -2.44 8.70 14.10
N LEU A 73 -3.34 7.96 13.43
CA LEU A 73 -3.51 6.53 13.70
C LEU A 73 -2.22 5.74 13.48
N VAL A 74 -1.53 5.96 12.36
CA VAL A 74 -0.27 5.24 12.07
C VAL A 74 0.80 5.56 13.12
N VAL A 75 0.95 6.83 13.51
CA VAL A 75 1.92 7.23 14.53
C VAL A 75 1.58 6.59 15.87
N GLU A 76 0.33 6.67 16.31
CA GLU A 76 -0.12 6.10 17.57
C GLU A 76 0.13 4.59 17.65
N GLU A 77 -0.20 3.85 16.58
CA GLU A 77 0.00 2.40 16.53
C GLU A 77 1.48 2.00 16.47
N LEU A 78 2.31 2.77 15.76
CA LEU A 78 3.75 2.55 15.74
C LEU A 78 4.41 2.92 17.08
N GLU A 79 3.89 3.92 17.80
CA GLU A 79 4.33 4.27 19.15
C GLU A 79 4.05 3.14 20.14
N LYS A 80 2.88 2.51 20.07
CA LYS A 80 2.54 1.31 20.88
C LYS A 80 3.55 0.18 20.69
N LEU A 81 4.14 0.06 19.51
CA LEU A 81 5.17 -0.94 19.19
C LEU A 81 6.61 -0.50 19.53
N GLY A 82 6.81 0.71 20.08
CA GLY A 82 8.15 1.24 20.33
C GLY A 82 8.93 1.55 19.04
N ILE A 83 8.23 1.75 17.93
CA ILE A 83 8.75 2.15 16.61
C ILE A 83 8.59 3.67 16.42
N GLY A 84 7.57 4.30 17.02
CA GLY A 84 7.31 5.73 16.86
C GLY A 84 8.44 6.67 17.31
N SER A 85 9.27 6.23 18.27
CA SER A 85 10.49 6.93 18.69
C SER A 85 11.67 6.75 17.73
N VAL A 86 11.59 5.79 16.80
CA VAL A 86 12.52 5.68 15.67
C VAL A 86 12.10 6.72 14.65
N ASN A 87 12.95 7.73 14.48
CA ASN A 87 12.87 8.76 13.47
C ASN A 87 12.32 8.17 12.15
N LEU A 88 11.02 8.36 11.87
CA LEU A 88 10.32 7.82 10.69
C LEU A 88 11.05 8.15 9.37
N LYS A 89 11.90 9.19 9.40
CA LYS A 89 12.82 9.57 8.33
C LYS A 89 13.87 8.50 7.95
N LYS A 90 14.16 7.54 8.84
CA LYS A 90 15.12 6.44 8.64
C LYS A 90 14.47 5.13 8.16
N LEU A 91 13.16 5.02 8.25
CA LEU A 91 12.43 3.83 7.81
C LEU A 91 11.97 4.05 6.38
N PHE A 92 12.13 3.03 5.54
CA PHE A 92 11.48 3.00 4.24
C PHE A 92 10.00 2.72 4.45
N ILE A 93 9.12 3.57 3.93
CA ILE A 93 7.67 3.36 4.04
C ILE A 93 7.10 3.20 2.63
N THR A 94 6.42 2.09 2.37
CA THR A 94 5.72 1.85 1.10
C THR A 94 4.22 1.92 1.30
N THR A 95 3.52 2.70 0.47
CA THR A 95 2.04 2.86 0.55
C THR A 95 1.43 2.96 -0.83
N ASP A 96 0.13 2.67 -0.96
CA ASP A 96 -0.62 2.85 -2.21
C ASP A 96 -0.68 4.28 -2.72
N GLU A 97 -0.72 4.45 -4.05
CA GLU A 97 -0.91 5.73 -4.74
C GLU A 97 -2.31 6.29 -4.40
N GLY A 98 -2.40 7.55 -3.99
CA GLY A 98 -3.68 8.20 -3.67
C GLY A 98 -4.28 7.83 -2.30
N SER A 99 -3.60 6.99 -1.51
CA SER A 99 -3.95 6.84 -0.12
C SER A 99 -3.60 8.11 0.65
N ASN A 100 -4.41 8.45 1.65
CA ASN A 100 -4.08 9.46 2.64
C ASN A 100 -2.75 9.17 3.38
N LEU A 101 -2.27 7.92 3.29
CA LEU A 101 -0.95 7.49 3.74
C LEU A 101 0.19 8.09 2.90
N ALA A 102 0.01 8.38 1.61
CA ALA A 102 1.06 8.98 0.79
C ALA A 102 1.50 10.36 1.29
N LYS A 103 0.68 11.01 2.13
CA LYS A 103 0.97 12.29 2.79
C LYS A 103 1.57 12.13 4.19
N LEU A 104 1.88 10.91 4.64
CA LEU A 104 2.55 10.65 5.93
C LEU A 104 3.88 11.40 6.05
N GLY A 105 4.55 11.66 4.92
CA GLY A 105 5.83 12.35 4.89
C GLY A 105 6.97 11.49 5.44
N GLY A 106 8.20 11.85 5.05
CA GLY A 106 9.41 11.09 5.37
C GLY A 106 10.35 11.12 4.17
N SER A 107 11.66 11.12 4.42
CA SER A 107 12.68 11.17 3.37
C SER A 107 12.73 9.92 2.49
N MET A 108 12.10 8.81 2.92
CA MET A 108 12.13 7.52 2.23
C MET A 108 10.74 6.89 2.11
N HIS A 109 9.79 7.65 1.58
CA HIS A 109 8.47 7.15 1.21
C HIS A 109 8.44 6.70 -0.25
N GLN A 110 7.88 5.52 -0.52
CA GLN A 110 7.72 4.95 -1.85
C GLN A 110 6.26 4.60 -2.14
N ILE A 111 5.89 4.75 -3.41
CA ILE A 111 4.57 4.37 -3.91
C ILE A 111 4.59 2.88 -4.23
N CYS A 112 3.52 2.18 -3.86
CA CYS A 112 3.30 0.78 -4.19
C CYS A 112 3.28 0.59 -5.72
N MET A 113 4.23 -0.19 -6.23
CA MET A 113 4.32 -0.48 -7.66
C MET A 113 3.12 -1.28 -8.19
N SER A 114 2.51 -2.14 -7.37
CA SER A 114 1.28 -2.87 -7.74
C SER A 114 0.10 -1.93 -7.97
N HIS A 115 -0.03 -0.90 -7.14
CA HIS A 115 -1.05 0.12 -7.32
C HIS A 115 -0.79 0.95 -8.57
N LEU A 116 0.46 1.40 -8.77
CA LEU A 116 0.86 2.16 -9.96
C LEU A 116 0.62 1.35 -11.24
N GLY A 117 1.03 0.08 -11.28
CA GLY A 117 0.79 -0.82 -12.41
C GLY A 117 -0.70 -1.01 -12.69
N SER A 118 -1.51 -1.15 -11.65
CA SER A 118 -2.97 -1.21 -11.77
C SER A 118 -3.56 0.10 -12.32
N THR A 119 -3.05 1.25 -11.90
CA THR A 119 -3.44 2.57 -12.41
C THR A 119 -3.08 2.72 -13.88
N ILE A 120 -1.86 2.32 -14.27
CA ILE A 120 -1.39 2.35 -15.66
C ILE A 120 -2.28 1.46 -16.51
N ALA A 121 -2.47 0.18 -16.12
CA ALA A 121 -3.33 -0.75 -16.84
C ALA A 121 -4.75 -0.18 -17.03
N LYS A 122 -5.38 0.32 -15.95
CA LYS A 122 -6.70 0.96 -16.01
C LYS A 122 -6.75 2.18 -16.94
N ARG A 123 -5.67 2.96 -17.06
CA ARG A 123 -5.63 4.12 -17.97
C ARG A 123 -5.40 3.68 -19.40
N SER A 124 -4.55 2.69 -19.64
CA SER A 124 -4.22 2.16 -20.96
C SER A 124 -5.34 1.33 -21.57
N THR A 125 -6.16 0.65 -20.76
CA THR A 125 -7.24 -0.23 -21.23
C THR A 125 -8.63 0.36 -21.06
N LYS A 126 -8.75 1.59 -20.53
CA LYS A 126 -10.05 2.28 -20.51
C LYS A 126 -10.45 2.54 -21.95
N PRO A 127 -11.62 2.06 -22.41
CA PRO A 127 -12.11 2.43 -23.72
C PRO A 127 -12.19 3.96 -23.78
N TYR A 128 -11.66 4.54 -24.85
CA TYR A 128 -11.80 5.96 -25.13
C TYR A 128 -13.29 6.29 -24.98
N LYS A 129 -13.63 7.27 -24.14
CA LYS A 129 -15.03 7.75 -24.10
C LYS A 129 -15.32 8.33 -25.48
N ASN A 130 -16.13 7.64 -26.27
CA ASN A 130 -16.64 8.05 -27.58
C ASN A 130 -17.51 9.33 -27.54
N SER A 131 -17.45 10.12 -26.47
CA SER A 131 -18.24 11.34 -26.30
C SER A 131 -17.70 12.54 -27.09
N CYS A 132 -16.51 12.41 -27.69
CA CYS A 132 -15.86 13.49 -28.44
C CYS A 132 -15.50 13.12 -29.89
N LEU A 133 -15.84 11.90 -30.33
CA LEU A 133 -15.52 11.44 -31.68
C LEU A 133 -16.63 11.85 -32.65
N SER A 134 -16.25 12.36 -33.82
CA SER A 134 -17.20 12.54 -34.92
C SER A 134 -17.77 11.18 -35.34
N GLU A 135 -18.93 11.14 -35.99
CA GLU A 135 -19.54 9.88 -36.46
C GLU A 135 -18.60 9.08 -37.38
N GLU A 136 -17.70 9.76 -38.10
CA GLU A 136 -16.67 9.13 -38.94
C GLU A 136 -15.61 8.38 -38.11
N GLU A 137 -15.17 8.96 -36.99
CA GLU A 137 -14.19 8.35 -36.09
C GLU A 137 -14.79 7.17 -35.31
N LYS A 138 -16.10 7.19 -35.02
CA LYS A 138 -16.81 6.06 -34.41
C LYS A 138 -16.88 4.86 -35.34
N ASN A 139 -17.12 5.10 -36.64
CA ASN A 139 -17.19 4.04 -37.64
C ASN A 139 -15.80 3.40 -37.89
N ALA A 140 -14.72 4.18 -37.85
CA ALA A 140 -13.36 3.65 -37.96
C ALA A 140 -12.98 2.71 -36.80
N CYS A 141 -13.41 3.00 -35.56
CA CYS A 141 -13.16 2.11 -34.41
C CYS A 141 -13.95 0.78 -34.49
N LEU A 142 -15.11 0.77 -35.14
CA LEU A 142 -15.93 -0.44 -35.36
C LEU A 142 -15.31 -1.38 -36.42
N GLU A 143 -14.63 -0.84 -37.44
CA GLU A 143 -13.94 -1.66 -38.43
C GLU A 143 -12.67 -2.33 -37.86
N VAL A 144 -11.93 -1.65 -36.98
CA VAL A 144 -10.74 -2.25 -36.34
C VAL A 144 -11.12 -3.39 -35.38
N SER A 145 -12.26 -3.29 -34.70
CA SER A 145 -12.74 -4.32 -33.77
C SER A 145 -13.41 -5.51 -34.45
N SER A 146 -13.96 -5.34 -35.65
CA SER A 146 -14.46 -6.45 -36.48
C SER A 146 -13.35 -7.14 -37.27
N GLY A 147 -12.27 -6.44 -37.63
CA GLY A 147 -11.09 -7.03 -38.29
C GLY A 147 -10.28 -7.99 -37.42
N LEU A 148 -10.32 -7.86 -36.08
CA LEU A 148 -9.63 -8.78 -35.17
C LEU A 148 -10.37 -10.12 -34.96
N CYS A 149 -11.66 -10.21 -35.35
CA CYS A 149 -12.46 -11.42 -35.17
C CYS A 149 -12.32 -12.42 -36.35
N CYS A 150 -11.59 -12.05 -37.41
CA CYS A 150 -11.46 -12.86 -38.63
C CYS A 150 -10.07 -13.49 -38.84
N LEU A 151 -9.19 -13.50 -37.84
CA LEU A 151 -7.86 -14.14 -37.93
C LEU A 151 -7.72 -15.44 -37.10
N GLU A 152 -8.83 -16.03 -36.69
CA GLU A 152 -8.88 -17.43 -36.24
C GLU A 152 -9.63 -18.27 -37.28
N ASN A 153 -8.90 -18.79 -38.26
CA ASN A 153 -9.20 -20.02 -38.99
C ASN A 153 -7.88 -20.64 -39.47
#